data_AF-A0AAN0Z5E5-F1
#
_entry.id   AF-A0AAN0Z5E5-F1
#
_cell.length_a   1.000
_cell.length_b   1.000
_cell.length_c   1.000
_cell.angle_alpha   90.00
_cell.angle_beta   90.00
_cell.angle_gamma   90.00
#
_symmetry.space_group_name_H-M   'P 1'
#
loop_
_entity.id
_entity.type
_entity.pdbx_description
1 polymer ?
#
loop_
_entity_poly.entity_id
_entity_poly.type
_entity_poly.pdbx_seq_one_letter_code
_entity_poly.pdbx_strand_id
1 'polypeptide(L)'
;MDAVRRCVLDQQQQQVDSAYRSLARKLRQRNPDAAAQLAKSQTSWAGFAGDTCNYVKTANPQQTIPSDAWLNCWVDFSQARVRILKKWEAQLTQPN
;
A
#
# COMPACT_ATOMS: atom_id res chain seq x y z
N MET A 1 13.02 9.85 17.78
CA MET A 1 11.76 9.62 17.06
C MET A 1 11.94 8.89 15.73
N ASP A 2 13.08 9.01 15.05
CA ASP A 2 13.25 8.42 13.70
C ASP A 2 13.31 6.89 13.65
N ALA A 3 13.71 6.22 14.73
CA ALA A 3 13.66 4.76 14.82
C ALA A 3 12.20 4.24 14.88
N VAL A 4 11.33 4.94 15.61
CA VAL A 4 9.90 4.63 15.68
C VAL A 4 9.23 4.85 14.33
N ARG A 5 9.51 5.98 13.66
CA ARG A 5 8.98 6.27 12.32
C ARG A 5 9.37 5.20 11.30
N ARG A 6 10.65 4.80 11.29
CA ARG A 6 11.14 3.71 10.42
C ARG A 6 10.43 2.39 10.71
N CYS A 7 10.31 2.01 11.98
CA CYS A 7 9.59 0.79 12.38
C CYS A 7 8.13 0.79 11.88
N VAL A 8 7.43 1.92 12.01
CA VAL A 8 6.05 2.05 11.50
C VAL A 8 6.02 1.87 9.99
N LEU A 9 6.92 2.53 9.24
CA LEU A 9 6.98 2.39 7.78
C LEU A 9 7.28 0.97 7.33
N ASP A 10 8.26 0.33 7.97
CA ASP A 10 8.63 -1.06 7.68
C ASP A 10 7.46 -2.00 7.96
N GLN A 11 6.75 -1.80 9.07
CA GLN A 11 5.57 -2.59 9.41
C GLN A 11 4.45 -2.41 8.37
N GLN A 12 4.17 -1.17 7.94
CA GLN A 12 3.16 -0.92 6.92
C GLN A 12 3.53 -1.52 5.57
N GLN A 13 4.79 -1.36 5.15
CA GLN A 13 5.30 -1.94 3.91
C GLN A 13 5.21 -3.46 3.92
N GLN A 14 5.60 -4.11 5.03
CA GLN A 14 5.50 -5.56 5.19
C GLN A 14 4.06 -6.05 5.06
N GLN A 15 3.08 -5.32 5.62
CA GLN A 15 1.67 -5.69 5.51
C GLN A 15 1.16 -5.60 4.07
N VAL A 16 1.51 -4.52 3.35
CA VAL A 16 1.17 -4.35 1.93
C VAL A 16 1.81 -5.46 1.10
N ASP A 17 3.10 -5.71 1.28
CA ASP A 17 3.85 -6.72 0.54
C ASP A 17 3.30 -8.13 0.78
N SER A 18 2.97 -8.45 2.03
CA SER A 18 2.39 -9.74 2.40
C SER A 18 1.02 -9.95 1.71
N ALA A 19 0.13 -8.96 1.78
CA ALA A 19 -1.17 -9.02 1.12
C ALA A 19 -1.04 -9.12 -0.41
N TYR A 20 -0.14 -8.34 -1.01
CA TYR A 20 0.13 -8.36 -2.44
C TYR A 20 0.67 -9.73 -2.89
N ARG A 21 1.68 -10.27 -2.20
CA ARG A 21 2.29 -11.56 -2.54
C ARG A 21 1.28 -12.70 -2.44
N SER A 22 0.40 -12.69 -1.44
CA SER A 22 -0.65 -13.69 -1.29
C SER A 22 -1.61 -13.69 -2.47
N LEU A 23 -2.14 -12.53 -2.83
CA LEU A 23 -3.04 -12.36 -3.98
C LEU A 23 -2.35 -12.70 -5.31
N ALA A 24 -1.14 -12.16 -5.53
CA ALA A 24 -0.39 -12.39 -6.76
C ALA A 24 -0.09 -13.87 -7.00
N ARG A 25 0.25 -14.63 -5.93
CA ARG A 25 0.47 -16.08 -6.03
C ARG A 25 -0.80 -16.81 -6.48
N LYS A 26 -1.97 -16.47 -5.93
CA LYS A 26 -3.25 -17.07 -6.31
C LYS A 26 -3.64 -16.72 -7.75
N LEU A 27 -3.43 -15.47 -8.16
CA LEU A 27 -3.70 -15.05 -9.54
C LEU A 27 -2.78 -15.74 -10.54
N ARG A 28 -1.48 -15.87 -10.26
CA ARG A 28 -0.56 -16.57 -11.18
C ARG A 28 -0.99 -18.00 -11.52
N GLN A 29 -1.65 -18.69 -10.60
CA GLN A 29 -2.15 -20.05 -10.80
C GLN A 29 -3.45 -20.11 -11.61
N ARG A 30 -4.27 -19.06 -11.59
CA ARG A 30 -5.64 -19.08 -12.12
C ARG A 30 -5.87 -18.15 -13.31
N ASN A 31 -5.23 -16.99 -13.29
CA ASN A 31 -5.32 -15.95 -14.29
C ASN A 31 -4.01 -15.12 -14.33
N PRO A 32 -3.01 -15.57 -15.10
CA PRO A 32 -1.71 -14.90 -15.21
C PRO A 32 -1.80 -13.45 -15.72
N ASP A 33 -2.74 -13.16 -16.61
CA ASP A 33 -2.94 -11.81 -17.13
C ASP A 33 -3.43 -10.85 -16.04
N ALA A 34 -4.37 -11.30 -15.19
CA ALA A 34 -4.79 -10.55 -14.02
C ALA A 34 -3.63 -10.37 -13.02
N ALA A 35 -2.72 -11.33 -12.89
CA ALA A 35 -1.52 -11.18 -12.07
C ALA A 35 -0.58 -10.08 -12.62
N ALA A 36 -0.42 -10.00 -13.94
CA ALA A 36 0.36 -8.95 -14.59
C ALA A 36 -0.28 -7.56 -14.40
N GLN A 37 -1.60 -7.46 -14.50
CA GLN A 37 -2.33 -6.22 -14.24
C GLN A 37 -2.27 -5.81 -12.76
N LEU A 38 -2.33 -6.78 -11.83
CA LEU A 38 -2.15 -6.51 -10.41
C LEU A 38 -0.74 -5.94 -10.12
N ALA A 39 0.29 -6.49 -10.75
CA ALA A 39 1.66 -5.97 -10.60
C ALA A 39 1.77 -4.51 -11.08
N LYS A 40 1.20 -4.20 -12.25
CA LYS A 40 1.12 -2.82 -12.74
C LYS A 40 0.37 -1.90 -11.78
N SER A 41 -0.80 -2.34 -11.30
CA SER A 41 -1.60 -1.61 -10.31
C SER A 41 -0.81 -1.35 -9.02
N GLN A 42 -0.01 -2.30 -8.56
CA GLN A 42 0.82 -2.16 -7.36
C GLN A 42 1.91 -1.10 -7.55
N THR A 43 2.58 -1.10 -8.70
CA THR A 43 3.59 -0.07 -9.04
C THR A 43 2.97 1.32 -9.14
N SER A 44 1.86 1.47 -9.88
CA SER A 44 1.16 2.77 -10.00
C SER A 44 0.67 3.28 -8.66
N TRP A 45 0.15 2.39 -7.80
CA TRP A 45 -0.28 2.77 -6.45
C TRP A 45 0.88 3.29 -5.60
N ALA A 46 2.04 2.63 -5.63
CA ALA A 46 3.19 3.05 -4.83
C ALA A 46 3.70 4.44 -5.25
N GLY A 47 3.74 4.71 -6.56
CA GLY A 47 4.05 6.04 -7.09
C GLY A 47 3.04 7.08 -6.65
N PHE A 48 1.75 6.83 -6.88
CA PHE A 48 0.67 7.74 -6.49
C PHE A 48 0.67 8.06 -4.98
N ALA A 49 0.83 7.06 -4.13
CA ALA A 49 0.89 7.25 -2.68
C ALA A 49 2.12 8.09 -2.28
N GLY A 50 3.28 7.81 -2.89
CA GLY A 50 4.52 8.57 -2.64
C GLY A 50 4.38 10.04 -3.02
N ASP A 51 3.89 10.32 -4.22
CA ASP A 51 3.67 11.68 -4.72
C ASP A 51 2.64 12.43 -3.87
N THR A 52 1.55 11.75 -3.49
CA THR A 52 0.50 12.34 -2.63
C THR A 52 1.05 12.69 -1.25
N CYS A 53 1.80 11.78 -0.61
CA CYS A 53 2.34 12.06 0.72
C CYS A 53 3.44 13.12 0.69
N ASN A 54 4.22 13.21 -0.40
CA ASN A 54 5.14 14.33 -0.63
C ASN A 54 4.38 15.65 -0.77
N TYR A 55 3.28 15.68 -1.53
CA TYR A 55 2.41 16.85 -1.60
C TYR A 55 1.87 17.25 -0.22
N VAL A 56 1.33 16.31 0.57
CA VAL A 56 0.80 16.57 1.92
C VAL A 56 1.86 17.18 2.84
N LYS A 57 3.10 16.66 2.78
CA LYS A 57 4.25 17.19 3.50
C LYS A 57 4.57 18.64 3.12
N THR A 58 4.52 18.96 1.82
CA THR A 58 4.81 20.33 1.33
C THR A 58 3.65 21.30 1.52
N ALA A 59 2.40 20.83 1.44
CA ALA A 59 1.21 21.66 1.48
C ALA A 59 0.80 22.07 2.91
N ASN A 60 1.29 21.37 3.94
CA ASN A 60 0.99 21.65 5.35
C ASN A 60 2.24 22.08 6.15
N PRO A 61 2.85 23.24 5.84
CA PRO A 61 4.05 23.71 6.53
C PRO A 61 3.80 24.09 8.01
N GLN A 62 2.54 24.28 8.41
CA GLN A 62 2.15 24.66 9.78
C GLN A 62 2.05 23.47 10.76
N GLN A 63 2.12 22.21 10.29
CA GLN A 63 2.18 21.08 11.22
C GLN A 63 3.53 21.08 11.94
N THR A 64 3.47 20.90 13.26
CA THR A 64 4.60 20.96 14.19
C THR A 64 5.78 20.08 13.77
N ILE A 65 5.54 19.03 12.97
CA ILE A 65 6.58 18.19 12.35
C ILE A 65 6.12 17.66 10.96
N PRO A 66 6.59 18.25 9.84
CA PRO A 66 6.18 17.85 8.47
C PRO A 66 6.40 16.38 8.11
N SER A 67 7.36 15.71 8.75
CA SER A 67 7.59 14.28 8.55
C SER A 67 6.49 13.39 9.15
N ASP A 68 5.75 13.88 10.14
CA ASP A 68 4.63 13.14 10.72
C ASP A 68 3.39 13.20 9.82
N ALA A 69 3.18 14.33 9.13
CA ALA A 69 2.16 14.46 8.08
C ALA A 69 2.37 13.42 6.96
N TRP A 70 3.61 13.32 6.49
CA TRP A 70 4.02 12.35 5.47
C TRP A 70 3.81 10.91 5.96
N LEU A 71 4.24 10.62 7.19
CA LEU A 71 4.11 9.29 7.79
C LEU A 71 2.65 8.86 7.93
N ASN A 72 1.80 9.73 8.48
CA ASN A 72 0.38 9.43 8.65
C ASN A 72 -0.30 9.19 7.30
N CYS A 73 -0.01 10.03 6.30
CA CYS A 73 -0.46 9.80 4.93
C CYS A 73 -0.05 8.41 4.41
N TRP A 74 1.22 8.04 4.58
CA TRP A 74 1.72 6.74 4.12
C TRP A 74 1.04 5.57 4.83
N VAL A 75 0.78 5.70 6.14
CA VAL A 75 0.02 4.72 6.93
C VAL A 75 -1.39 4.55 6.38
N ASP A 76 -2.11 5.64 6.11
CA ASP A 76 -3.49 5.59 5.59
C ASP A 76 -3.56 4.89 4.23
N PHE A 77 -2.64 5.24 3.31
CA PHE A 77 -2.53 4.59 2.01
C PHE A 77 -2.22 3.10 2.13
N SER A 78 -1.29 2.73 3.02
CA SER A 78 -0.88 1.34 3.23
C SER A 78 -2.05 0.51 3.76
N GLN A 79 -2.76 0.99 4.77
CA GLN A 79 -3.93 0.30 5.33
C GLN A 79 -5.05 0.17 4.30
N ALA A 80 -5.33 1.22 3.53
CA ALA A 80 -6.33 1.18 2.47
C ALA A 80 -5.97 0.15 1.39
N ARG A 81 -4.70 0.10 0.97
CA ARG A 81 -4.24 -0.88 -0.02
C ARG A 81 -4.34 -2.32 0.48
N VAL A 82 -3.96 -2.57 1.74
CA VAL A 82 -4.13 -3.89 2.37
C VAL A 82 -5.59 -4.34 2.35
N ARG A 83 -6.53 -3.45 2.70
CA ARG A 83 -7.97 -3.76 2.65
C ARG A 83 -8.43 -4.14 1.24
N ILE A 84 -8.00 -3.39 0.23
CA ILE A 84 -8.35 -3.65 -1.18
C ILE A 84 -7.78 -5.00 -1.65
N LEU A 85 -6.50 -5.27 -1.38
CA LEU A 85 -5.83 -6.52 -1.79
C LEU A 85 -6.51 -7.74 -1.16
N LYS A 86 -6.81 -7.68 0.13
CA LYS A 86 -7.54 -8.75 0.84
C LYS A 86 -8.95 -8.95 0.31
N LYS A 87 -9.66 -7.87 -0.03
CA LYS A 87 -11.00 -7.93 -0.64
C LYS A 87 -10.95 -8.68 -1.97
N TRP A 88 -10.03 -8.32 -2.86
CA TRP A 88 -9.88 -9.00 -4.15
C TRP A 88 -9.47 -10.47 -3.98
N GLU A 89 -8.61 -10.76 -3.00
CA GLU A 89 -8.23 -12.13 -2.68
C GLU A 89 -9.42 -12.99 -2.22
N ALA A 90 -10.30 -12.43 -1.37
CA ALA A 90 -11.50 -13.12 -0.91
C ALA A 90 -12.50 -13.39 -2.06
N GLN A 91 -12.59 -12.48 -3.03
CA GLN A 91 -13.43 -12.65 -4.22
C GLN A 91 -12.96 -13.81 -5.11
N LEU A 92 -11.65 -14.15 -5.09
CA LEU A 92 -11.16 -15.34 -5.80
C LEU A 92 -11.60 -16.65 -5.13
N THR A 93 -11.92 -16.65 -3.84
CA THR A 93 -12.27 -17.85 -3.08
C THR A 93 -13.77 -18.11 -2.99
N GLN A 94 -14.61 -17.14 -3.35
CA GLN A 94 -16.06 -17.33 -3.38
C GLN A 94 -16.44 -18.11 -4.67
N PRO A 95 -17.22 -19.19 -4.57
CA PRO A 95 -17.81 -19.81 -5.75
C PRO A 95 -18.79 -18.81 -6.39
N ASN A 96 -18.73 -18.69 -7.71
CA ASN A 96 -19.72 -17.94 -8.51
C ASN A 96 -21.13 -18.49 -8.30
#